data_AF-A0A445I496-F1
#
_entry.id   AF-A0A445I496-F1
#
_cell.length_a   1.000
_cell.length_b   1.000
_cell.length_c   1.000
_cell.angle_alpha   90.00
_cell.angle_beta   90.00
_cell.angle_gamma   90.00
#
_symmetry.space_group_name_H-M   'P 1'
#
loop_
_entity.id
_entity.type
_entity.pdbx_description
1 polymer ?
#
loop_
_entity_poly.entity_id
_entity_poly.type
_entity_poly.pdbx_seq_one_letter_code
_entity_poly.pdbx_strand_id
1 'polypeptide(L)'
;MAAALECWSRRATTTVDEDHAVLMQPPEQDPTIPQPRDSSSSSIVHKKLQKLTRNVSEAIASLKNSLNSSSTVSVESSKPDAPRSLVWTTVLRHLIHLYPGSQLPEKLVCNIRKHYDSLPLSYSKAGFEVKDVFLHMKLMEQALEDEQAAILIQEECDDEIQLQGSVFKLTFACNSPISWPAMSGALDAYSICCKKIQIFEKKCFTLGIVLLLVLSGGGQDKLVRTRVESALKIAMKRPKAGGVKLPFGLCGCQEENSKGRRLGEIEEDGWDAYCGNGFENLSQKIELQVPLPSSSFLVVVDEWQTIQSGGAEIEKWLLNSDSLEFVEQIAPNSYKGTYMGKKVGIEKLRGCEKGNSYEFELRKDLLALMTCGHRNIMQFCGVCVDDNHGLCVVTKFVEGGSVHDLMLKNKKLPSKDIVRIAADVAEGIKFKNDHGVAYRDLNTQRILLDKHGNACLGDMGIVTACKNVGEAMDYETDGYRWLAPEIIAGDPESVTETWMSNVYSFGMVIWEMVTGEAAYSAFSPVQAAVGIAACGLRPEIPKDCPQTLKSLMTRCWNNTPSKRPNFSEILAILLRSSNYNR
;
A
#
# COMPACT_ATOMS: atom_id res chain seq x y z
N MET A 1 11.61 13.27 7.96
CA MET A 1 11.45 14.73 8.17
C MET A 1 12.75 15.44 8.55
N ALA A 2 13.54 14.98 9.53
CA ALA A 2 14.80 15.64 9.91
C ALA A 2 15.75 15.91 8.71
N ALA A 3 16.05 14.91 7.88
CA ALA A 3 16.90 15.06 6.69
C ALA A 3 16.34 16.07 5.63
N ALA A 4 15.01 16.21 5.53
CA ALA A 4 14.38 17.19 4.66
C ALA A 4 14.53 18.63 5.21
N LEU A 5 14.55 18.79 6.53
CA LEU A 5 14.83 20.07 7.20
C LEU A 5 16.32 20.45 7.10
N GLU A 6 17.24 19.49 7.14
CA GLU A 6 18.68 19.75 6.89
C GLU A 6 18.95 20.26 5.46
N CYS A 7 18.26 19.71 4.46
CA CYS A 7 18.34 20.22 3.08
C CYS A 7 17.86 21.68 2.96
N TRP A 8 16.86 22.08 3.75
CA TRP A 8 16.37 23.46 3.79
C TRP A 8 17.37 24.39 4.48
N SER A 9 17.96 23.93 5.60
CA SER A 9 18.99 24.67 6.35
C SER A 9 20.27 24.95 5.53
N ARG A 10 20.62 24.09 4.57
CA ARG A 10 21.83 24.26 3.73
C ARG A 10 21.67 25.21 2.54
N ARG A 11 20.43 25.60 2.18
CA ARG A 11 20.18 26.55 1.06
C ARG A 11 19.98 28.00 1.51
N ALA A 12 19.71 28.24 2.78
CA ALA A 12 19.42 29.58 3.30
C ALA A 12 20.67 30.47 3.51
N THR A 13 21.87 29.98 3.20
CA THR A 13 23.15 30.63 3.56
C THR A 13 24.08 30.92 2.37
N THR A 14 23.54 31.33 1.21
CA THR A 14 24.29 32.07 0.17
C THR A 14 23.34 32.81 -0.78
N THR A 15 23.08 34.09 -0.53
CA THR A 15 23.15 35.24 -1.47
C THR A 15 22.52 36.47 -0.80
N VAL A 16 23.09 37.65 -1.05
CA VAL A 16 22.86 38.88 -0.28
C VAL A 16 22.37 39.99 -1.20
N ASP A 17 21.35 40.72 -0.72
CA ASP A 17 20.90 42.10 -1.00
C ASP A 17 20.59 42.66 -2.42
N GLU A 18 19.72 43.68 -2.31
CA GLU A 18 19.61 44.94 -3.06
C GLU A 18 18.54 45.18 -4.16
N ASP A 19 18.01 46.41 -4.07
CA ASP A 19 17.13 47.20 -4.94
C ASP A 19 15.75 46.70 -5.41
N HIS A 20 14.69 47.28 -4.81
CA HIS A 20 14.11 48.53 -5.35
C HIS A 20 13.05 49.14 -4.41
N ALA A 21 13.19 50.44 -4.09
CA ALA A 21 12.14 51.26 -3.51
C ALA A 21 11.39 52.08 -4.58
N VAL A 22 10.17 52.57 -4.30
CA VAL A 22 9.61 53.91 -4.67
C VAL A 22 8.07 53.98 -4.44
N LEU A 23 7.65 54.92 -3.56
CA LEU A 23 6.37 55.70 -3.48
C LEU A 23 4.99 54.95 -3.51
N MET A 24 3.92 55.34 -2.79
CA MET A 24 3.47 56.61 -2.18
C MET A 24 2.76 56.41 -0.81
N GLN A 25 2.64 57.46 0.01
CA GLN A 25 1.67 57.56 1.14
C GLN A 25 0.57 58.65 0.86
N PRO A 26 -0.21 59.20 1.82
CA PRO A 26 -1.69 59.19 1.78
C PRO A 26 -2.29 60.61 1.67
N PRO A 27 -3.57 60.82 2.05
CA PRO A 27 -3.79 61.70 3.22
C PRO A 27 -4.95 61.30 4.16
N GLU A 28 -5.15 62.12 5.21
CA GLU A 28 -5.86 61.89 6.48
C GLU A 28 -7.31 62.43 6.51
N GLN A 29 -8.15 61.97 7.47
CA GLN A 29 -8.66 62.79 8.61
C GLN A 29 -9.62 62.03 9.57
N ASP A 30 -9.73 62.58 10.79
CA ASP A 30 -10.20 62.04 12.10
C ASP A 30 -11.74 62.24 12.39
N PRO A 31 -12.33 61.94 13.59
CA PRO A 31 -11.96 61.02 14.71
C PRO A 31 -13.16 60.20 15.34
N THR A 32 -12.90 59.59 16.52
CA THR A 32 -13.78 59.36 17.72
C THR A 32 -14.49 58.00 18.04
N ILE A 33 -14.17 57.47 19.26
CA ILE A 33 -14.96 56.59 20.18
C ILE A 33 -14.85 55.03 19.94
N PRO A 34 -14.70 54.16 20.97
CA PRO A 34 -13.41 53.75 21.56
C PRO A 34 -13.10 52.24 21.44
N GLN A 35 -11.92 51.81 21.90
CA GLN A 35 -11.54 50.37 21.93
C GLN A 35 -12.24 49.57 23.04
N PRO A 36 -12.55 48.28 22.77
CA PRO A 36 -12.33 47.19 23.72
C PRO A 36 -10.95 46.56 23.51
N ARG A 37 -10.29 46.15 24.60
CA ARG A 37 -9.03 45.37 24.58
C ARG A 37 -9.31 43.89 24.30
N ASP A 38 -8.22 43.17 24.00
CA ASP A 38 -8.07 41.71 23.77
C ASP A 38 -8.14 41.29 22.28
N SER A 39 -7.24 40.48 21.73
CA SER A 39 -6.62 39.30 22.34
C SER A 39 -5.29 38.88 21.65
N SER A 40 -4.15 39.04 22.31
CA SER A 40 -2.86 38.46 21.84
C SER A 40 -2.66 36.99 22.25
N SER A 41 -3.56 36.43 23.08
CA SER A 41 -3.51 35.08 23.61
C SER A 41 -3.97 33.98 22.62
N SER A 42 -4.87 34.31 21.68
CA SER A 42 -5.47 33.35 20.74
C SER A 42 -4.43 32.71 19.79
N SER A 43 -3.46 33.49 19.32
CA SER A 43 -2.45 33.04 18.35
C SER A 43 -1.47 32.00 18.92
N ILE A 44 -1.14 32.10 20.21
CA ILE A 44 -0.22 31.16 20.89
C ILE A 44 -0.95 29.85 21.19
N VAL A 45 -2.22 29.91 21.57
CA VAL A 45 -3.07 28.72 21.77
C VAL A 45 -3.27 27.99 20.43
N HIS A 46 -3.59 28.69 19.34
CA HIS A 46 -3.70 28.08 18.01
C HIS A 46 -2.38 27.45 17.52
N LYS A 47 -1.24 28.12 17.71
CA LYS A 47 0.07 27.55 17.34
C LYS A 47 0.45 26.35 18.20
N LYS A 48 0.15 26.35 19.50
CA LYS A 48 0.32 25.16 20.36
C LYS A 48 -0.62 24.02 19.95
N LEU A 49 -1.88 24.32 19.63
CA LEU A 49 -2.88 23.35 19.18
C LEU A 49 -2.46 22.69 17.85
N GLN A 50 -2.07 23.48 16.84
CA GLN A 50 -1.58 22.96 15.55
C GLN A 50 -0.31 22.11 15.72
N LYS A 51 0.63 22.53 16.57
CA LYS A 51 1.84 21.76 16.87
C LYS A 51 1.51 20.45 17.59
N LEU A 52 0.53 20.46 18.49
CA LEU A 52 0.02 19.25 19.16
C LEU A 52 -0.69 18.31 18.17
N THR A 53 -1.56 18.82 17.28
CA THR A 53 -2.21 18.02 16.23
C THR A 53 -1.18 17.38 15.30
N ARG A 54 -0.10 18.10 14.94
CA ARG A 54 0.98 17.54 14.12
C ARG A 54 1.75 16.45 14.85
N ASN A 55 2.12 16.67 16.11
CA ASN A 55 2.81 15.66 16.93
C ASN A 55 1.93 14.42 17.18
N VAL A 56 0.61 14.61 17.32
CA VAL A 56 -0.39 13.53 17.38
C VAL A 56 -0.48 12.76 16.06
N SER A 57 -0.43 13.43 14.91
CA SER A 57 -0.42 12.75 13.61
C SER A 57 0.90 12.00 13.36
N GLU A 58 2.04 12.55 13.77
CA GLU A 58 3.33 11.85 13.76
C GLU A 58 3.34 10.65 14.72
N ALA A 59 2.69 10.78 15.89
CA ALA A 59 2.43 9.65 16.78
C ALA A 59 1.55 8.58 16.10
N ILE A 60 0.38 8.92 15.57
CA ILE A 60 -0.50 7.95 14.89
C ILE A 60 0.20 7.29 13.68
N ALA A 61 1.08 8.01 12.96
CA ALA A 61 1.92 7.41 11.92
C ALA A 61 2.97 6.44 12.48
N SER A 62 3.61 6.76 13.61
CA SER A 62 4.47 5.84 14.36
C SER A 62 3.70 4.61 14.89
N LEU A 63 2.40 4.75 15.16
CA LEU A 63 1.52 3.69 15.65
C LEU A 63 1.28 2.70 14.52
N LYS A 64 0.88 3.21 13.36
CA LYS A 64 0.75 2.47 12.11
C LYS A 64 2.02 1.67 11.80
N ASN A 65 3.21 2.27 11.92
CA ASN A 65 4.48 1.60 11.64
C ASN A 65 4.83 0.48 12.65
N SER A 66 4.58 0.71 13.94
CA SER A 66 4.75 -0.32 14.99
C SER A 66 3.75 -1.48 14.82
N LEU A 67 2.48 -1.14 14.56
CA LEU A 67 1.40 -2.11 14.37
C LEU A 67 1.43 -2.83 13.01
N ASN A 68 2.14 -2.33 12.00
CA ASN A 68 2.21 -2.95 10.67
C ASN A 68 3.53 -3.68 10.36
N SER A 69 4.52 -3.67 11.27
CA SER A 69 5.75 -4.45 11.05
C SER A 69 5.46 -5.97 11.00
N SER A 70 5.44 -6.55 9.80
CA SER A 70 5.59 -7.98 9.53
C SER A 70 7.09 -8.32 9.47
N SER A 71 7.43 -9.60 9.63
CA SER A 71 8.81 -10.05 9.80
C SER A 71 9.59 -10.11 8.49
N THR A 72 10.70 -9.37 8.43
CA THR A 72 11.88 -9.77 7.65
C THR A 72 13.13 -9.62 8.53
N VAL A 73 13.52 -10.72 9.19
CA VAL A 73 14.83 -10.83 9.83
C VAL A 73 15.80 -11.36 8.78
N SER A 74 16.57 -10.45 8.18
CA SER A 74 17.84 -10.80 7.55
C SER A 74 18.97 -10.45 8.52
N VAL A 75 19.97 -11.32 8.60
CA VAL A 75 21.04 -11.27 9.60
C VAL A 75 22.09 -10.22 9.21
N GLU A 76 22.93 -9.84 10.18
CA GLU A 76 24.14 -8.99 10.04
C GLU A 76 23.95 -7.46 10.01
N SER A 77 23.96 -6.84 11.20
CA SER A 77 25.10 -6.01 11.61
C SER A 77 24.95 -5.51 13.06
N SER A 78 26.08 -5.26 13.73
CA SER A 78 26.13 -5.14 15.20
C SER A 78 25.98 -3.70 15.72
N LYS A 79 24.85 -3.40 16.36
CA LYS A 79 24.69 -2.48 17.50
C LYS A 79 23.30 -2.66 18.13
N PRO A 80 23.13 -2.47 19.45
CA PRO A 80 21.83 -2.66 20.10
C PRO A 80 20.95 -1.42 19.88
N ASP A 81 20.12 -1.45 18.84
CA ASP A 81 18.99 -0.52 18.74
C ASP A 81 18.02 -0.78 19.89
N ALA A 82 17.69 0.27 20.65
CA ALA A 82 16.70 0.19 21.73
C ALA A 82 15.34 -0.26 21.17
N PRO A 83 14.58 -1.10 21.89
CA PRO A 83 13.34 -1.67 21.37
C PRO A 83 12.33 -0.56 21.03
N ARG A 84 11.77 -0.61 19.81
CA ARG A 84 10.87 0.43 19.27
C ARG A 84 9.58 0.64 20.09
N SER A 85 9.29 -0.22 21.08
CA SER A 85 8.24 0.00 22.09
C SER A 85 8.49 1.25 22.96
N LEU A 86 9.75 1.63 23.19
CA LEU A 86 10.12 2.77 24.03
C LEU A 86 9.68 4.14 23.44
N VAL A 87 9.52 4.20 22.12
CA VAL A 87 9.01 5.39 21.41
C VAL A 87 7.51 5.59 21.72
N TRP A 88 6.78 4.49 21.91
CA TRP A 88 5.35 4.48 22.19
C TRP A 88 5.02 4.93 23.61
N THR A 89 5.67 4.35 24.61
CA THR A 89 5.53 4.77 26.01
C THR A 89 5.92 6.24 26.19
N THR A 90 6.93 6.74 25.48
CA THR A 90 7.30 8.17 25.52
C THR A 90 6.18 9.09 25.03
N VAL A 91 5.47 8.74 23.96
CA VAL A 91 4.32 9.53 23.46
C VAL A 91 3.12 9.41 24.40
N LEU A 92 2.81 8.20 24.86
CA LEU A 92 1.66 7.94 25.74
C LEU A 92 1.83 8.64 27.09
N ARG A 93 3.04 8.59 27.66
CA ARG A 93 3.42 9.28 28.90
C ARG A 93 3.26 10.79 28.77
N HIS A 94 3.65 11.39 27.64
CA HIS A 94 3.37 12.81 27.39
C HIS A 94 1.87 13.11 27.29
N LEU A 95 1.07 12.28 26.61
CA LEU A 95 -0.38 12.48 26.52
C LEU A 95 -1.09 12.34 27.89
N ILE A 96 -0.73 11.34 28.68
CA ILE A 96 -1.26 11.11 30.03
C ILE A 96 -0.83 12.23 30.98
N HIS A 97 0.41 12.72 30.88
CA HIS A 97 0.93 13.82 31.69
C HIS A 97 0.37 15.20 31.28
N LEU A 98 -0.07 15.35 30.02
CA LEU A 98 -0.78 16.55 29.54
C LEU A 98 -2.27 16.57 29.90
N TYR A 99 -2.88 15.42 30.19
CA TYR A 99 -4.31 15.29 30.53
C TYR A 99 -4.56 14.43 31.80
N PRO A 100 -3.99 14.78 32.96
CA PRO A 100 -4.28 14.07 34.21
C PRO A 100 -5.72 14.40 34.67
N GLY A 101 -6.65 13.47 34.43
CA GLY A 101 -8.02 13.55 34.96
C GLY A 101 -9.02 14.39 34.16
N SER A 102 -8.75 14.71 32.89
CA SER A 102 -9.70 15.41 32.01
C SER A 102 -9.77 14.77 30.62
N GLN A 103 -10.96 14.78 30.00
CA GLN A 103 -11.24 14.05 28.78
C GLN A 103 -10.38 14.54 27.59
N LEU A 104 -9.84 13.60 26.82
CA LEU A 104 -9.14 13.90 25.56
C LEU A 104 -10.11 14.62 24.59
N PRO A 105 -9.64 15.61 23.80
CA PRO A 105 -10.49 16.33 22.86
C PRO A 105 -11.27 15.38 21.93
N GLU A 106 -12.57 15.62 21.73
CA GLU A 106 -13.44 14.69 20.97
C GLU A 106 -12.91 14.36 19.57
N LYS A 107 -12.32 15.33 18.85
CA LYS A 107 -11.68 15.08 17.55
C LYS A 107 -10.48 14.15 17.64
N LEU A 108 -9.71 14.20 18.73
CA LEU A 108 -8.61 13.28 18.99
C LEU A 108 -9.15 11.87 19.30
N VAL A 109 -10.16 11.77 20.17
CA VAL A 109 -10.85 10.51 20.48
C VAL A 109 -11.49 9.90 19.23
N CYS A 110 -12.07 10.72 18.36
CA CYS A 110 -12.68 10.30 17.08
C CYS A 110 -11.62 9.81 16.08
N ASN A 111 -10.48 10.49 15.95
CA ASN A 111 -9.38 10.05 15.08
C ASN A 111 -8.73 8.75 15.59
N ILE A 112 -8.55 8.63 16.91
CA ILE A 112 -8.12 7.39 17.57
C ILE A 112 -9.13 6.27 17.25
N ARG A 113 -10.43 6.48 17.54
CA ARG A 113 -11.51 5.54 17.27
C ARG A 113 -11.51 5.06 15.81
N LYS A 114 -11.61 5.98 14.84
CA LYS A 114 -11.58 5.66 13.39
C LYS A 114 -10.36 4.84 12.98
N HIS A 115 -9.19 5.10 13.55
CA HIS A 115 -7.96 4.35 13.26
C HIS A 115 -7.92 2.96 13.90
N TYR A 116 -8.52 2.78 15.09
CA TYR A 116 -8.63 1.48 15.73
C TYR A 116 -9.73 0.60 15.13
N ASP A 117 -10.83 1.20 14.67
CA ASP A 117 -11.92 0.54 13.97
C ASP A 117 -11.52 0.08 12.55
N SER A 118 -10.57 0.77 11.90
CA SER A 118 -10.09 0.44 10.55
C SER A 118 -9.08 -0.72 10.48
N LEU A 119 -8.89 -1.48 11.57
CA LEU A 119 -7.93 -2.59 11.61
C LEU A 119 -8.66 -3.94 11.52
N PRO A 120 -8.19 -4.92 10.72
CA PRO A 120 -8.79 -6.24 10.68
C PRO A 120 -8.72 -6.90 12.06
N LEU A 121 -9.82 -7.57 12.45
CA LEU A 121 -10.08 -8.03 13.82
C LEU A 121 -9.99 -6.86 14.84
N SER A 122 -10.82 -5.82 14.67
CA SER A 122 -10.81 -4.65 15.56
C SER A 122 -11.37 -4.93 16.96
N TYR A 123 -11.01 -4.06 17.91
CA TYR A 123 -11.64 -4.00 19.24
C TYR A 123 -13.17 -3.87 19.15
N SER A 124 -13.68 -3.11 18.17
CA SER A 124 -15.12 -2.98 17.91
C SER A 124 -15.77 -4.28 17.43
N LYS A 125 -15.09 -5.09 16.61
CA LYS A 125 -15.57 -6.45 16.23
C LYS A 125 -15.61 -7.42 17.41
N ALA A 126 -14.75 -7.24 18.42
CA ALA A 126 -14.82 -7.96 19.70
C ALA A 126 -15.74 -7.29 20.75
N GLY A 127 -16.40 -6.18 20.40
CA GLY A 127 -17.39 -5.48 21.21
C GLY A 127 -16.84 -4.63 22.37
N PHE A 128 -15.57 -4.24 22.33
CA PHE A 128 -14.96 -3.37 23.35
C PHE A 128 -15.36 -1.90 23.15
N GLU A 129 -15.55 -1.16 24.24
CA GLU A 129 -15.76 0.29 24.19
C GLU A 129 -14.42 1.06 24.17
N VAL A 130 -14.45 2.34 23.78
CA VAL A 130 -13.24 3.19 23.77
C VAL A 130 -12.62 3.37 25.16
N LYS A 131 -13.42 3.32 26.24
CA LYS A 131 -12.91 3.32 27.62
C LYS A 131 -12.03 2.09 27.90
N ASP A 132 -12.38 0.95 27.30
CA ASP A 132 -11.66 -0.30 27.44
C ASP A 132 -10.35 -0.28 26.62
N VAL A 133 -10.35 0.33 25.43
CA VAL A 133 -9.14 0.55 24.62
C VAL A 133 -8.06 1.31 25.42
N PHE A 134 -8.42 2.44 26.04
CA PHE A 134 -7.47 3.20 26.85
C PHE A 134 -6.97 2.43 28.08
N LEU A 135 -7.82 1.61 28.68
CA LEU A 135 -7.45 0.75 29.81
C LEU A 135 -6.49 -0.38 29.39
N HIS A 136 -6.75 -1.07 28.27
CA HIS A 136 -5.84 -2.08 27.74
C HIS A 136 -4.49 -1.47 27.34
N MET A 137 -4.45 -0.27 26.77
CA MET A 137 -3.17 0.41 26.48
C MET A 137 -2.33 0.64 27.76
N LYS A 138 -2.96 1.00 28.88
CA LYS A 138 -2.29 1.13 30.18
C LYS A 138 -1.82 -0.21 30.73
N LEU A 139 -2.64 -1.26 30.64
CA LEU A 139 -2.27 -2.60 31.09
C LEU A 139 -1.15 -3.22 30.24
N MET A 140 -1.10 -2.94 28.93
CA MET A 140 -0.01 -3.37 28.06
C MET A 140 1.34 -2.74 28.43
N GLU A 141 1.37 -1.49 28.90
CA GLU A 141 2.58 -0.85 29.42
C GLU A 141 3.09 -1.59 30.68
N GLN A 142 2.18 -1.88 31.63
CA GLN A 142 2.51 -2.64 32.84
C GLN A 142 2.99 -4.07 32.54
N ALA A 143 2.34 -4.77 31.60
CA ALA A 143 2.73 -6.12 31.19
C ALA A 143 4.06 -6.19 30.43
N LEU A 144 4.53 -5.05 29.89
CA LEU A 144 5.86 -4.91 29.28
C LEU A 144 6.95 -4.59 30.30
N GLU A 145 6.62 -3.87 31.38
CA GLU A 145 7.57 -3.51 32.43
C GLU A 145 7.82 -4.67 33.42
N ASP A 146 6.78 -5.44 33.78
CA ASP A 146 6.85 -6.48 34.82
C ASP A 146 7.06 -7.92 34.28
N GLU A 147 7.14 -8.11 32.95
CA GLU A 147 7.12 -9.40 32.22
C GLU A 147 5.93 -10.35 32.55
N GLN A 148 4.94 -9.89 33.33
CA GLN A 148 3.79 -10.66 33.79
C GLN A 148 2.46 -10.12 33.21
N ALA A 149 1.37 -10.87 33.38
CA ALA A 149 0.04 -10.41 33.01
C ALA A 149 -0.42 -9.25 33.91
N ALA A 150 -0.71 -8.10 33.32
CA ALA A 150 -1.26 -6.94 34.02
C ALA A 150 -2.79 -7.04 34.08
N ILE A 151 -3.36 -6.80 35.27
CA ILE A 151 -4.80 -6.92 35.51
C ILE A 151 -5.38 -5.73 36.26
N LEU A 152 -6.61 -5.36 35.90
CA LEU A 152 -7.48 -4.52 36.71
C LEU A 152 -8.77 -5.30 37.00
N ILE A 153 -9.19 -5.28 38.26
CA ILE A 153 -10.48 -5.81 38.71
C ILE A 153 -11.25 -4.63 39.30
N GLN A 154 -12.52 -4.50 38.91
CA GLN A 154 -13.45 -3.51 39.43
C GLN A 154 -14.73 -4.23 39.85
N GLU A 155 -15.25 -3.94 41.04
CA GLU A 155 -16.58 -4.41 41.46
C GLU A 155 -17.64 -3.55 40.75
N GLU A 156 -18.59 -4.19 40.07
CA GLU A 156 -19.69 -3.53 39.38
C GLU A 156 -20.96 -3.70 40.23
N CYS A 157 -21.53 -2.60 40.72
CA CYS A 157 -22.84 -2.62 41.39
C CYS A 157 -23.94 -2.75 40.32
N ASP A 158 -24.40 -3.99 40.12
CA ASP A 158 -25.51 -4.30 39.24
C ASP A 158 -26.81 -4.42 40.05
N ASP A 159 -27.67 -3.41 39.98
CA ASP A 159 -28.88 -3.29 40.80
C ASP A 159 -29.90 -4.42 40.55
N GLU A 160 -29.85 -5.10 39.39
CA GLU A 160 -30.73 -6.23 39.08
C GLU A 160 -30.24 -7.58 39.67
N ILE A 161 -28.99 -7.68 40.15
CA ILE A 161 -28.31 -8.98 40.42
C ILE A 161 -27.96 -9.18 41.91
N GLN A 162 -28.47 -8.35 42.81
CA GLN A 162 -28.19 -8.43 44.27
C GLN A 162 -28.59 -9.75 44.97
N LEU A 163 -29.28 -10.68 44.29
CA LEU A 163 -29.79 -11.93 44.85
C LEU A 163 -28.86 -13.17 44.69
N GLN A 164 -27.73 -13.10 43.96
CA GLN A 164 -26.89 -14.29 43.69
C GLN A 164 -25.36 -14.15 43.85
N GLY A 165 -24.78 -12.96 44.06
CA GLY A 165 -23.34 -12.82 44.37
C GLY A 165 -22.72 -11.51 43.87
N SER A 166 -21.47 -11.23 44.25
CA SER A 166 -20.72 -10.06 43.75
C SER A 166 -20.29 -10.26 42.29
N VAL A 167 -20.43 -9.20 41.49
CA VAL A 167 -20.00 -9.14 40.09
C VAL A 167 -18.74 -8.30 39.97
N PHE A 168 -17.72 -8.83 39.30
CA PHE A 168 -16.45 -8.15 39.07
C PHE A 168 -16.14 -8.07 37.57
N LYS A 169 -15.81 -6.88 37.08
CA LYS A 169 -15.21 -6.69 35.76
C LYS A 169 -13.70 -6.88 35.84
N LEU A 170 -13.22 -8.00 35.33
CA LEU A 170 -11.81 -8.24 35.05
C LEU A 170 -11.45 -7.62 33.69
N THR A 171 -10.41 -6.80 33.65
CA THR A 171 -9.73 -6.37 32.43
C THR A 171 -8.27 -6.80 32.51
N PHE A 172 -7.72 -7.46 31.50
CA PHE A 172 -6.35 -7.97 31.52
C PHE A 172 -5.58 -7.76 30.22
N ALA A 173 -4.25 -7.73 30.32
CA ALA A 173 -3.30 -7.79 29.22
C ALA A 173 -2.17 -8.79 29.53
N CYS A 174 -1.95 -9.77 28.65
CA CYS A 174 -0.86 -10.73 28.73
C CYS A 174 0.10 -10.52 27.56
N ASN A 175 1.41 -10.69 27.78
CA ASN A 175 2.47 -10.65 26.76
C ASN A 175 2.69 -12.01 26.04
N SER A 176 1.74 -12.93 26.19
CA SER A 176 1.74 -14.27 25.57
C SER A 176 0.30 -14.73 25.28
N PRO A 177 0.09 -15.63 24.30
CA PRO A 177 -1.19 -16.30 24.12
C PRO A 177 -1.59 -17.08 25.39
N ILE A 178 -2.90 -17.14 25.68
CA ILE A 178 -3.44 -17.86 26.84
C ILE A 178 -4.40 -18.96 26.41
N SER A 179 -4.39 -20.11 27.10
CA SER A 179 -5.40 -21.14 26.91
C SER A 179 -6.68 -20.77 27.66
N TRP A 180 -7.67 -20.21 26.96
CA TRP A 180 -8.96 -19.88 27.57
C TRP A 180 -9.66 -21.07 28.25
N PRO A 181 -9.68 -22.30 27.70
CA PRO A 181 -10.24 -23.47 28.40
C PRO A 181 -9.53 -23.77 29.73
N ALA A 182 -8.21 -23.56 29.81
CA ALA A 182 -7.46 -23.72 31.05
C ALA A 182 -7.74 -22.58 32.06
N MET A 183 -7.96 -21.37 31.57
CA MET A 183 -8.39 -20.24 32.41
C MET A 183 -9.78 -20.45 32.99
N SER A 184 -10.76 -20.84 32.16
CA SER A 184 -12.13 -21.12 32.60
C SER A 184 -12.15 -22.23 33.65
N GLY A 185 -11.55 -23.39 33.36
CA GLY A 185 -11.53 -24.51 34.32
C GLY A 185 -10.83 -24.18 35.65
N ALA A 186 -9.85 -23.27 35.65
CA ALA A 186 -9.23 -22.78 36.87
C ALA A 186 -10.13 -21.79 37.64
N LEU A 187 -10.92 -20.95 36.96
CA LEU A 187 -11.90 -20.06 37.59
C LEU A 187 -13.11 -20.83 38.15
N ASP A 188 -13.59 -21.83 37.40
CA ASP A 188 -14.68 -22.73 37.82
C ASP A 188 -14.31 -23.49 39.11
N ALA A 189 -13.06 -23.94 39.23
CA ALA A 189 -12.52 -24.57 40.45
C ALA A 189 -12.46 -23.63 41.68
N TYR A 190 -12.62 -22.32 41.48
CA TYR A 190 -12.72 -21.31 42.54
C TYR A 190 -14.14 -20.76 42.76
N SER A 191 -15.16 -21.40 42.15
CA SER A 191 -16.55 -20.95 42.14
C SER A 191 -16.75 -19.55 41.53
N ILE A 192 -15.95 -19.22 40.51
CA ILE A 192 -16.03 -17.96 39.76
C ILE A 192 -16.56 -18.28 38.35
N CYS A 193 -17.80 -17.88 38.07
CA CYS A 193 -18.45 -18.10 36.77
C CYS A 193 -18.25 -16.90 35.84
N CYS A 194 -17.96 -17.11 34.57
CA CYS A 194 -17.82 -16.04 33.56
C CYS A 194 -19.16 -15.75 32.87
N LYS A 195 -19.78 -14.58 33.11
CA LYS A 195 -21.06 -14.18 32.47
C LYS A 195 -20.91 -13.57 31.07
N LYS A 196 -19.83 -12.81 30.84
CA LYS A 196 -19.54 -12.18 29.55
C LYS A 196 -18.04 -12.26 29.30
N ILE A 197 -17.64 -12.67 28.10
CA ILE A 197 -16.24 -12.89 27.74
C ILE A 197 -15.98 -12.16 26.43
N GLN A 198 -15.02 -11.25 26.43
CA GLN A 198 -14.54 -10.52 25.26
C GLN A 198 -13.02 -10.63 25.29
N ILE A 199 -12.44 -11.41 24.37
CA ILE A 199 -11.01 -11.68 24.32
C ILE A 199 -10.51 -11.44 22.90
N PHE A 200 -9.34 -10.86 22.80
CA PHE A 200 -8.73 -10.44 21.54
C PHE A 200 -7.22 -10.67 21.57
N GLU A 201 -6.69 -11.30 20.53
CA GLU A 201 -5.25 -11.58 20.38
C GLU A 201 -4.64 -10.74 19.26
N LYS A 202 -3.52 -10.07 19.55
CA LYS A 202 -2.82 -9.21 18.60
C LYS A 202 -1.33 -9.13 18.89
N LYS A 203 -0.50 -9.52 17.92
CA LYS A 203 0.97 -9.36 17.93
C LYS A 203 1.61 -9.68 19.29
N CYS A 204 1.48 -10.94 19.70
CA CYS A 204 1.97 -11.50 20.96
C CYS A 204 1.25 -11.04 22.23
N PHE A 205 0.28 -10.12 22.17
CA PHE A 205 -0.58 -9.80 23.32
C PHE A 205 -1.93 -10.50 23.24
N THR A 206 -2.40 -11.01 24.38
CA THR A 206 -3.80 -11.42 24.58
C THR A 206 -4.45 -10.50 25.60
N LEU A 207 -5.51 -9.85 25.17
CA LEU A 207 -6.23 -8.80 25.87
C LEU A 207 -7.66 -9.27 26.11
N GLY A 208 -8.23 -8.96 27.27
CA GLY A 208 -9.61 -9.37 27.52
C GLY A 208 -10.35 -8.51 28.54
N ILE A 209 -11.67 -8.58 28.45
CA ILE A 209 -12.63 -8.18 29.48
C ILE A 209 -13.53 -9.36 29.77
N VAL A 210 -13.68 -9.67 31.06
CA VAL A 210 -14.51 -10.77 31.55
C VAL A 210 -15.36 -10.27 32.71
N LEU A 211 -16.67 -10.45 32.63
CA LEU A 211 -17.56 -10.28 33.79
C LEU A 211 -17.57 -11.59 34.59
N LEU A 212 -17.09 -11.51 35.82
CA LEU A 212 -16.95 -12.63 36.76
C LEU A 212 -18.06 -12.54 37.82
N LEU A 213 -18.78 -13.63 38.06
CA LEU A 213 -19.73 -13.79 39.16
C LEU A 213 -19.12 -14.71 40.22
N VAL A 214 -19.03 -14.24 41.47
CA VAL A 214 -18.50 -15.04 42.59
C VAL A 214 -19.66 -15.51 43.46
N LEU A 215 -19.92 -16.82 43.43
CA LEU A 215 -21.14 -17.44 43.97
C LEU A 215 -21.10 -17.76 45.49
N SER A 216 -20.10 -17.28 46.25
CA SER A 216 -20.05 -17.56 47.69
C SER A 216 -19.18 -16.59 48.51
N GLY A 217 -19.77 -16.04 49.58
CA GLY A 217 -19.07 -15.81 50.85
C GLY A 217 -18.14 -14.60 51.00
N GLY A 218 -18.69 -13.38 50.96
CA GLY A 218 -18.07 -12.18 51.56
C GLY A 218 -17.00 -11.48 50.73
N GLY A 219 -17.26 -10.22 50.38
CA GLY A 219 -16.38 -9.39 49.55
C GLY A 219 -14.96 -9.26 50.11
N GLN A 220 -14.02 -9.91 49.44
CA GLN A 220 -12.58 -9.77 49.64
C GLN A 220 -11.90 -9.69 48.26
N ASP A 221 -11.85 -8.48 47.68
CA ASP A 221 -11.21 -8.20 46.38
C ASP A 221 -9.83 -8.86 46.25
N LYS A 222 -9.04 -8.85 47.32
CA LYS A 222 -7.72 -9.52 47.40
C LYS A 222 -7.77 -11.02 47.10
N LEU A 223 -8.80 -11.73 47.57
CA LEU A 223 -8.99 -13.16 47.36
C LEU A 223 -9.40 -13.46 45.91
N VAL A 224 -10.26 -12.62 45.32
CA VAL A 224 -10.65 -12.71 43.90
C VAL A 224 -9.44 -12.44 43.01
N ARG A 225 -8.68 -11.36 43.26
CA ARG A 225 -7.44 -11.02 42.56
C ARG A 225 -6.44 -12.20 42.58
N THR A 226 -6.12 -12.75 43.74
CA THR A 226 -5.17 -13.88 43.85
C THR A 226 -5.62 -15.13 43.08
N ARG A 227 -6.93 -15.42 43.05
CA ARG A 227 -7.51 -16.53 42.28
C ARG A 227 -7.40 -16.28 40.76
N VAL A 228 -7.72 -15.07 40.31
CA VAL A 228 -7.60 -14.66 38.90
C VAL A 228 -6.15 -14.68 38.41
N GLU A 229 -5.21 -14.14 39.19
CA GLU A 229 -3.78 -14.19 38.87
C GLU A 229 -3.27 -15.64 38.79
N SER A 230 -3.75 -16.51 39.67
CA SER A 230 -3.41 -17.94 39.65
C SER A 230 -3.97 -18.64 38.41
N ALA A 231 -5.22 -18.35 38.03
CA ALA A 231 -5.84 -18.87 36.81
C ALA A 231 -5.12 -18.39 35.53
N LEU A 232 -4.74 -17.11 35.44
CA LEU A 232 -3.92 -16.59 34.33
C LEU A 232 -2.54 -17.26 34.27
N LYS A 233 -1.86 -17.44 35.42
CA LYS A 233 -0.57 -18.16 35.50
C LYS A 233 -0.68 -19.65 35.15
N ILE A 234 -1.86 -20.25 35.23
CA ILE A 234 -2.14 -21.60 34.70
C ILE A 234 -2.36 -21.53 33.18
N ALA A 235 -3.18 -20.58 32.71
CA ALA A 235 -3.53 -20.42 31.30
C ALA A 235 -2.35 -20.04 30.38
N MET A 236 -1.32 -19.36 30.92
CA MET A 236 -0.08 -19.01 30.21
C MET A 236 0.93 -20.18 30.09
N LYS A 237 0.73 -21.29 30.81
CA LYS A 237 1.62 -22.47 30.73
C LYS A 237 1.25 -23.35 29.54
N ARG A 238 2.14 -23.42 28.54
CA ARG A 238 1.98 -24.33 27.39
C ARG A 238 1.78 -25.79 27.84
N PRO A 239 0.88 -26.56 27.21
CA PRO A 239 0.75 -27.99 27.49
C PRO A 239 2.04 -28.73 27.09
N LYS A 240 2.47 -29.69 27.92
CA LYS A 240 3.53 -30.64 27.55
C LYS A 240 3.01 -31.56 26.45
N ALA A 241 3.87 -31.84 25.46
CA ALA A 241 3.55 -32.81 24.43
C ALA A 241 3.36 -34.22 25.05
N GLY A 242 2.16 -34.77 24.89
CA GLY A 242 1.80 -36.15 25.18
C GLY A 242 0.85 -36.62 24.09
N GLY A 243 1.33 -37.48 23.19
CA GLY A 243 0.63 -37.79 21.95
C GLY A 243 -0.27 -39.02 22.03
N VAL A 244 -1.32 -39.01 21.20
CA VAL A 244 -1.90 -40.22 20.59
C VAL A 244 -2.09 -39.91 19.10
N LYS A 245 -1.80 -40.89 18.24
CA LYS A 245 -1.79 -40.74 16.77
C LYS A 245 -2.88 -41.60 16.12
N LEU A 246 -3.56 -41.01 15.12
CA LEU A 246 -4.05 -41.68 13.88
C LEU A 246 -5.23 -42.68 14.02
N PRO A 247 -5.93 -43.11 12.93
CA PRO A 247 -5.56 -43.11 11.49
C PRO A 247 -6.55 -42.39 10.54
N PHE A 248 -6.28 -42.14 9.23
CA PHE A 248 -5.28 -42.61 8.24
C PHE A 248 -4.57 -41.38 7.56
N GLY A 249 -3.69 -41.39 6.54
CA GLY A 249 -3.01 -42.43 5.73
C GLY A 249 -3.33 -42.31 4.22
N LEU A 250 -2.50 -41.67 3.35
CA LEU A 250 -1.40 -42.23 2.52
C LEU A 250 -0.57 -41.04 1.93
N CYS A 251 0.77 -40.98 2.05
CA CYS A 251 1.85 -41.56 1.20
C CYS A 251 2.00 -40.89 -0.19
N GLY A 252 3.01 -40.04 -0.46
CA GLY A 252 4.37 -40.38 -0.99
C GLY A 252 4.58 -39.67 -2.36
N CYS A 253 5.76 -39.36 -2.92
CA CYS A 253 7.16 -39.70 -2.65
C CYS A 253 8.16 -38.67 -3.23
N GLN A 254 9.41 -38.76 -2.76
CA GLN A 254 10.68 -38.33 -3.40
C GLN A 254 11.40 -39.59 -3.94
N GLU A 255 12.33 -39.58 -4.91
CA GLU A 255 12.93 -38.59 -5.83
C GLU A 255 13.66 -39.38 -6.97
N GLU A 256 14.20 -38.74 -8.02
CA GLU A 256 15.56 -38.99 -8.59
C GLU A 256 15.80 -38.53 -10.06
N ASN A 257 17.08 -38.41 -10.41
CA ASN A 257 17.65 -37.94 -11.68
C ASN A 257 17.41 -38.86 -12.90
N SER A 258 17.37 -38.27 -14.10
CA SER A 258 18.00 -38.90 -15.28
C SER A 258 18.63 -37.87 -16.23
N LYS A 259 19.74 -38.25 -16.87
CA LYS A 259 20.55 -37.37 -17.74
C LYS A 259 20.12 -37.48 -19.21
N GLY A 260 19.64 -36.38 -19.77
CA GLY A 260 20.06 -35.81 -21.06
C GLY A 260 19.79 -36.54 -22.38
N ARG A 261 19.14 -35.83 -23.31
CA ARG A 261 19.56 -35.73 -24.73
C ARG A 261 19.05 -34.44 -25.38
N ARG A 262 19.78 -33.96 -26.40
CA ARG A 262 19.43 -32.78 -27.21
C ARG A 262 18.50 -33.15 -28.37
N LEU A 263 17.48 -32.33 -28.63
CA LEU A 263 16.97 -31.85 -29.94
C LEU A 263 15.69 -31.04 -29.66
N GLY A 264 15.38 -29.94 -30.32
CA GLY A 264 16.14 -29.09 -31.24
C GLY A 264 15.48 -27.71 -31.29
N GLU A 265 16.15 -26.72 -31.88
CA GLU A 265 15.55 -25.40 -32.11
C GLU A 265 14.42 -25.54 -33.14
N ILE A 266 13.29 -24.87 -32.89
CA ILE A 266 12.29 -24.56 -33.91
C ILE A 266 12.07 -23.05 -33.86
N GLU A 267 12.16 -22.43 -35.03
CA GLU A 267 12.08 -20.99 -35.24
C GLU A 267 10.65 -20.45 -35.09
N GLU A 268 10.53 -19.14 -35.31
CA GLU A 268 9.29 -18.36 -35.24
C GLU A 268 8.26 -18.82 -36.28
N ASP A 269 6.97 -18.70 -35.96
CA ASP A 269 6.01 -18.00 -36.82
C ASP A 269 4.61 -17.85 -36.20
N GLY A 270 3.82 -16.90 -36.72
CA GLY A 270 2.35 -16.95 -36.68
C GLY A 270 1.64 -16.45 -35.41
N TRP A 271 1.58 -15.13 -35.19
CA TRP A 271 0.53 -14.56 -34.34
C TRP A 271 -0.83 -14.40 -35.04
N ASP A 272 -0.90 -14.63 -36.35
CA ASP A 272 -2.06 -14.37 -37.21
C ASP A 272 -2.95 -15.61 -37.43
N ALA A 273 -3.76 -15.96 -36.42
CA ALA A 273 -5.05 -16.65 -36.57
C ALA A 273 -5.77 -16.83 -35.21
N TYR A 274 -7.09 -16.93 -35.27
CA TYR A 274 -8.03 -17.39 -34.23
C TYR A 274 -8.45 -16.46 -33.07
N CYS A 275 -7.94 -15.23 -32.95
CA CYS A 275 -8.54 -14.20 -32.08
C CYS A 275 -9.37 -13.19 -32.88
N GLY A 276 -10.58 -13.59 -33.29
CA GLY A 276 -11.58 -12.71 -33.91
C GLY A 276 -11.28 -12.34 -35.38
N ASN A 277 -12.23 -12.63 -36.28
CA ASN A 277 -12.07 -12.39 -37.72
C ASN A 277 -11.67 -10.95 -38.08
N GLY A 278 -10.58 -10.81 -38.86
CA GLY A 278 -10.34 -9.66 -39.72
C GLY A 278 -9.02 -8.91 -39.52
N PHE A 279 -7.89 -9.54 -39.84
CA PHE A 279 -6.63 -8.83 -40.12
C PHE A 279 -5.84 -9.51 -41.24
N GLU A 280 -5.85 -8.90 -42.43
CA GLU A 280 -4.77 -9.01 -43.42
C GLU A 280 -4.02 -7.67 -43.47
N ASN A 281 -2.74 -7.73 -43.88
CA ASN A 281 -1.83 -6.60 -44.14
C ASN A 281 -1.20 -5.88 -42.93
N LEU A 282 -0.03 -6.39 -42.52
CA LEU A 282 1.01 -5.56 -41.93
C LEU A 282 1.38 -4.40 -42.88
N SER A 283 1.79 -3.27 -42.29
CA SER A 283 2.19 -1.98 -42.93
C SER A 283 1.11 -0.92 -43.13
N GLN A 284 -0.14 -1.15 -42.70
CA GLN A 284 -1.12 -0.06 -42.59
C GLN A 284 -0.95 0.71 -41.28
N LYS A 285 -1.08 2.04 -41.38
CA LYS A 285 -1.15 2.97 -40.26
C LYS A 285 -2.31 2.53 -39.36
N ILE A 286 -2.06 2.31 -38.07
CA ILE A 286 -3.08 1.89 -37.10
C ILE A 286 -4.08 3.03 -36.92
N GLU A 287 -5.20 2.99 -37.65
CA GLU A 287 -6.26 3.99 -37.57
C GLU A 287 -7.30 3.58 -36.53
N LEU A 288 -7.03 3.93 -35.27
CA LEU A 288 -8.05 3.95 -34.22
C LEU A 288 -9.00 5.13 -34.45
N GLN A 289 -10.29 4.95 -34.17
CA GLN A 289 -11.26 6.06 -34.18
C GLN A 289 -10.95 7.02 -33.03
N VAL A 290 -10.89 8.32 -33.33
CA VAL A 290 -10.62 9.39 -32.36
C VAL A 290 -11.84 10.31 -32.30
N PRO A 291 -12.35 10.68 -31.11
CA PRO A 291 -11.88 10.27 -29.78
C PRO A 291 -12.16 8.79 -29.49
N LEU A 292 -11.27 8.15 -28.72
CA LEU A 292 -11.52 6.81 -28.20
C LEU A 292 -12.76 6.79 -27.28
N PRO A 293 -13.49 5.68 -27.21
CA PRO A 293 -14.63 5.55 -26.30
C PRO A 293 -14.16 5.59 -24.84
N SER A 294 -14.40 6.72 -24.17
CA SER A 294 -14.09 6.93 -22.75
C SER A 294 -15.00 6.14 -21.80
N SER A 295 -15.96 5.40 -22.33
CA SER A 295 -16.85 4.52 -21.58
C SER A 295 -16.18 3.20 -21.22
N SER A 296 -16.74 2.57 -20.20
CA SER A 296 -16.43 1.23 -19.75
C SER A 296 -17.68 0.36 -19.79
N PHE A 297 -17.52 -0.93 -19.51
CA PHE A 297 -18.63 -1.82 -19.22
C PHE A 297 -18.34 -2.61 -17.94
N LEU A 298 -19.40 -2.80 -17.15
CA LEU A 298 -19.39 -3.52 -15.89
C LEU A 298 -19.74 -4.99 -16.13
N VAL A 299 -19.02 -5.88 -15.47
CA VAL A 299 -19.25 -7.32 -15.46
C VAL A 299 -19.42 -7.77 -14.03
N VAL A 300 -20.56 -8.39 -13.72
CA VAL A 300 -20.88 -8.98 -12.42
C VAL A 300 -20.58 -10.47 -12.48
N VAL A 301 -19.86 -10.99 -11.48
CA VAL A 301 -19.60 -12.41 -11.29
C VAL A 301 -20.11 -12.82 -9.92
N ASP A 302 -20.80 -13.96 -9.84
CA ASP A 302 -21.27 -14.51 -8.58
C ASP A 302 -20.18 -15.33 -7.84
N GLU A 303 -20.53 -15.74 -6.62
CA GLU A 303 -19.72 -16.62 -5.77
C GLU A 303 -19.33 -17.96 -6.45
N TRP A 304 -20.15 -18.42 -7.41
CA TRP A 304 -19.95 -19.63 -8.21
C TRP A 304 -19.10 -19.39 -9.47
N GLN A 305 -18.49 -18.21 -9.60
CA GLN A 305 -17.65 -17.83 -10.74
C GLN A 305 -18.41 -17.78 -12.08
N THR A 306 -19.74 -17.62 -12.04
CA THR A 306 -20.59 -17.45 -13.22
C THR A 306 -20.78 -15.97 -13.52
N ILE A 307 -20.60 -15.57 -14.79
CA ILE A 307 -20.84 -14.20 -15.26
C ILE A 307 -22.35 -13.95 -15.35
N GLN A 308 -22.82 -12.95 -14.61
CA GLN A 308 -24.23 -12.57 -14.51
C GLN A 308 -24.60 -11.33 -15.35
N SER A 309 -23.62 -10.54 -15.80
CA SER A 309 -23.84 -9.35 -16.64
C SER A 309 -22.64 -9.03 -17.56
N GLY A 310 -22.80 -8.10 -18.49
CA GLY A 310 -21.78 -7.69 -19.47
C GLY A 310 -22.14 -8.01 -20.93
N GLY A 311 -23.03 -8.99 -21.15
CA GLY A 311 -23.60 -9.33 -22.46
C GLY A 311 -22.56 -9.65 -23.56
N ALA A 312 -22.91 -9.38 -24.81
CA ALA A 312 -22.04 -9.65 -25.96
C ALA A 312 -20.71 -8.86 -25.96
N GLU A 313 -20.56 -7.83 -25.10
CA GLU A 313 -19.32 -7.06 -25.00
C GLU A 313 -18.23 -7.84 -24.24
N ILE A 314 -18.58 -8.60 -23.20
CA ILE A 314 -17.61 -9.43 -22.47
C ILE A 314 -17.33 -10.76 -23.19
N GLU A 315 -18.31 -11.34 -23.90
CA GLU A 315 -18.16 -12.61 -24.64
C GLU A 315 -16.98 -12.61 -25.61
N LYS A 316 -16.67 -11.46 -26.24
CA LYS A 316 -15.52 -11.33 -27.15
C LYS A 316 -14.15 -11.46 -26.45
N TRP A 317 -14.09 -11.13 -25.16
CA TRP A 317 -12.84 -11.06 -24.37
C TRP A 317 -12.74 -12.16 -23.30
N LEU A 318 -13.80 -12.94 -23.10
CA LEU A 318 -13.81 -14.07 -22.18
C LEU A 318 -13.05 -15.25 -22.79
N LEU A 319 -11.99 -15.67 -22.11
CA LEU A 319 -11.19 -16.83 -22.49
C LEU A 319 -11.72 -18.08 -21.77
N ASN A 320 -11.71 -19.23 -22.45
CA ASN A 320 -12.05 -20.50 -21.83
C ASN A 320 -10.95 -20.90 -20.83
N SER A 321 -11.33 -21.17 -19.57
CA SER A 321 -10.45 -21.63 -18.50
C SER A 321 -9.77 -22.96 -18.82
N ASP A 322 -10.48 -23.91 -19.46
CA ASP A 322 -9.91 -25.20 -19.91
C ASP A 322 -8.73 -25.03 -20.90
N SER A 323 -8.62 -23.85 -21.51
CA SER A 323 -7.60 -23.52 -22.51
C SER A 323 -6.48 -22.64 -21.96
N LEU A 324 -6.51 -22.29 -20.68
CA LEU A 324 -5.53 -21.43 -20.00
C LEU A 324 -4.73 -22.23 -18.97
N GLU A 325 -3.48 -22.53 -19.29
CA GLU A 325 -2.58 -23.29 -18.43
C GLU A 325 -1.70 -22.35 -17.60
N PHE A 326 -1.70 -22.52 -16.27
CA PHE A 326 -0.75 -21.86 -15.38
C PHE A 326 0.57 -22.66 -15.32
N VAL A 327 1.66 -22.08 -15.81
CA VAL A 327 2.95 -22.78 -15.97
C VAL A 327 3.93 -22.47 -14.84
N GLU A 328 4.08 -21.19 -14.48
CA GLU A 328 5.12 -20.73 -13.55
C GLU A 328 4.64 -19.47 -12.80
N GLN A 329 4.77 -19.45 -11.48
CA GLN A 329 4.47 -18.26 -10.68
C GLN A 329 5.67 -17.31 -10.67
N ILE A 330 5.47 -16.08 -11.14
CA ILE A 330 6.52 -15.03 -11.20
C ILE A 330 6.46 -14.16 -9.94
N ALA A 331 5.25 -13.81 -9.50
CA ALA A 331 4.98 -12.98 -8.32
C ALA A 331 3.71 -13.50 -7.61
N PRO A 332 3.31 -12.96 -6.45
CA PRO A 332 2.13 -13.46 -5.71
C PRO A 332 0.86 -13.56 -6.57
N ASN A 333 0.62 -12.59 -7.44
CA ASN A 333 -0.55 -12.55 -8.34
C ASN A 333 -0.20 -12.74 -9.82
N SER A 334 1.08 -12.70 -10.18
CA SER A 334 1.56 -12.73 -11.57
C SER A 334 2.11 -14.11 -11.95
N TYR A 335 1.61 -14.66 -13.04
CA TYR A 335 1.95 -15.99 -13.55
C TYR A 335 2.31 -15.92 -15.02
N LYS A 336 3.20 -16.81 -15.43
CA LYS A 336 3.41 -17.20 -16.82
C LYS A 336 2.55 -18.41 -17.11
N GLY A 337 1.94 -18.42 -18.27
CA GLY A 337 1.07 -19.50 -18.70
C GLY A 337 1.10 -19.74 -20.20
N THR A 338 0.25 -20.66 -20.64
CA THR A 338 0.00 -20.97 -22.04
C THR A 338 -1.48 -20.80 -22.32
N TYR A 339 -1.83 -20.11 -23.40
CA TYR A 339 -3.20 -20.06 -23.93
C TYR A 339 -3.17 -20.44 -25.41
N MET A 340 -3.90 -21.50 -25.79
CA MET A 340 -3.90 -22.01 -27.17
C MET A 340 -2.49 -22.21 -27.77
N GLY A 341 -1.57 -22.78 -26.97
CA GLY A 341 -0.16 -22.99 -27.33
C GLY A 341 0.73 -21.74 -27.34
N LYS A 342 0.18 -20.53 -27.14
CA LYS A 342 0.93 -19.26 -27.09
C LYS A 342 1.27 -18.89 -25.64
N LYS A 343 2.50 -18.40 -25.39
CA LYS A 343 2.92 -17.92 -24.06
C LYS A 343 2.15 -16.65 -23.66
N VAL A 344 1.54 -16.66 -22.48
CA VAL A 344 0.78 -15.53 -21.92
C VAL A 344 1.26 -15.15 -20.51
N GLY A 345 1.12 -13.87 -20.18
CA GLY A 345 1.17 -13.38 -18.80
C GLY A 345 -0.24 -13.35 -18.23
N ILE A 346 -0.41 -13.89 -17.03
CA ILE A 346 -1.70 -14.02 -16.32
C ILE A 346 -1.59 -13.30 -14.98
N GLU A 347 -2.38 -12.25 -14.78
CA GLU A 347 -2.43 -11.47 -13.54
C GLU A 347 -3.75 -11.72 -12.81
N LYS A 348 -3.69 -12.22 -11.56
CA LYS A 348 -4.87 -12.45 -10.72
C LYS A 348 -5.36 -11.14 -10.12
N LEU A 349 -6.62 -10.79 -10.31
CA LEU A 349 -7.17 -9.53 -9.83
C LEU A 349 -7.56 -9.65 -8.34
N ARG A 350 -6.86 -8.94 -7.47
CA ARG A 350 -7.12 -8.93 -6.01
C ARG A 350 -8.55 -8.49 -5.69
N GLY A 351 -9.21 -9.19 -4.77
CA GLY A 351 -10.61 -8.96 -4.43
C GLY A 351 -11.60 -9.69 -5.34
N CYS A 352 -11.15 -10.27 -6.45
CA CYS A 352 -11.96 -11.08 -7.37
C CYS A 352 -11.63 -12.57 -7.21
N GLU A 353 -11.52 -13.04 -5.97
CA GLU A 353 -11.15 -14.41 -5.61
C GLU A 353 -12.35 -15.38 -5.69
N LYS A 354 -12.06 -16.68 -5.93
CA LYS A 354 -13.08 -17.74 -5.95
C LYS A 354 -13.88 -17.79 -4.63
N GLY A 355 -15.20 -17.86 -4.74
CA GLY A 355 -16.12 -17.97 -3.60
C GLY A 355 -16.65 -16.62 -3.10
N ASN A 356 -16.14 -15.51 -3.63
CA ASN A 356 -16.73 -14.19 -3.46
C ASN A 356 -17.53 -13.83 -4.72
N SER A 357 -18.65 -13.12 -4.57
CA SER A 357 -19.21 -12.33 -5.67
C SER A 357 -18.43 -11.03 -5.82
N TYR A 358 -18.21 -10.59 -7.06
CA TYR A 358 -17.45 -9.39 -7.36
C TYR A 358 -17.92 -8.75 -8.67
N GLU A 359 -17.65 -7.47 -8.81
CA GLU A 359 -17.88 -6.72 -10.05
C GLU A 359 -16.54 -6.20 -10.56
N PHE A 360 -16.38 -6.15 -11.88
CA PHE A 360 -15.20 -5.58 -12.51
C PHE A 360 -15.53 -4.75 -13.75
N GLU A 361 -14.71 -3.75 -14.00
CA GLU A 361 -14.89 -2.76 -15.05
C GLU A 361 -13.83 -2.95 -16.14
N LEU A 362 -14.25 -3.07 -17.41
CA LEU A 362 -13.35 -3.02 -18.57
C LEU A 362 -13.46 -1.67 -19.28
N ARG A 363 -12.33 -1.01 -19.48
CA ARG A 363 -12.23 0.28 -20.16
C ARG A 363 -12.10 0.14 -21.68
N LYS A 364 -13.02 0.73 -22.46
CA LYS A 364 -13.06 0.57 -23.92
C LYS A 364 -11.93 1.31 -24.63
N ASP A 365 -11.48 2.44 -24.10
CA ASP A 365 -10.30 3.16 -24.62
C ASP A 365 -9.00 2.35 -24.45
N LEU A 366 -8.80 1.72 -23.29
CA LEU A 366 -7.65 0.85 -23.04
C LEU A 366 -7.72 -0.45 -23.85
N LEU A 367 -8.90 -1.06 -23.99
CA LEU A 367 -9.12 -2.19 -24.90
C LEU A 367 -8.69 -1.85 -26.33
N ALA A 368 -9.12 -0.71 -26.87
CA ALA A 368 -8.74 -0.28 -28.21
C ALA A 368 -7.21 -0.11 -28.34
N LEU A 369 -6.56 0.56 -27.37
CA LEU A 369 -5.10 0.75 -27.37
C LEU A 369 -4.32 -0.56 -27.22
N MET A 370 -4.74 -1.48 -26.36
CA MET A 370 -4.04 -2.74 -26.08
C MET A 370 -4.32 -3.84 -27.10
N THR A 371 -5.27 -3.66 -28.02
CA THR A 371 -5.60 -4.64 -29.06
C THR A 371 -5.20 -4.19 -30.46
N CYS A 372 -4.77 -2.93 -30.63
CA CYS A 372 -4.34 -2.38 -31.92
C CYS A 372 -2.95 -2.84 -32.42
N GLY A 373 -2.18 -3.58 -31.60
CA GLY A 373 -0.89 -4.14 -32.00
C GLY A 373 0.31 -3.17 -31.98
N HIS A 374 0.20 -1.99 -31.36
CA HIS A 374 1.33 -1.05 -31.25
C HIS A 374 2.50 -1.62 -30.44
N ARG A 375 3.70 -1.70 -31.03
CA ARG A 375 4.88 -2.40 -30.46
C ARG A 375 5.28 -2.02 -29.03
N ASN A 376 5.08 -0.77 -28.62
CA ASN A 376 5.41 -0.29 -27.27
C ASN A 376 4.22 -0.28 -26.29
N ILE A 377 3.10 -0.91 -26.65
CA ILE A 377 1.91 -1.07 -25.79
C ILE A 377 1.74 -2.56 -25.51
N MET A 378 1.51 -2.93 -24.25
CA MET A 378 1.21 -4.32 -23.90
C MET A 378 -0.04 -4.82 -24.61
N GLN A 379 0.05 -6.00 -25.22
CA GLN A 379 -1.06 -6.61 -25.94
C GLN A 379 -1.99 -7.36 -24.98
N PHE A 380 -3.25 -6.93 -24.92
CA PHE A 380 -4.31 -7.60 -24.17
C PHE A 380 -4.86 -8.79 -24.96
N CYS A 381 -5.05 -9.93 -24.30
CA CYS A 381 -5.61 -11.14 -24.91
C CYS A 381 -7.08 -11.34 -24.48
N GLY A 382 -7.38 -11.14 -23.20
CA GLY A 382 -8.72 -11.34 -22.65
C GLY A 382 -8.73 -11.39 -21.13
N VAL A 383 -9.88 -11.74 -20.56
CA VAL A 383 -10.01 -12.14 -19.15
C VAL A 383 -10.44 -13.60 -19.08
N CYS A 384 -9.99 -14.31 -18.06
CA CYS A 384 -10.43 -15.65 -17.72
C CYS A 384 -11.03 -15.61 -16.32
N VAL A 385 -12.20 -16.22 -16.16
CA VAL A 385 -12.76 -16.50 -14.83
C VAL A 385 -12.38 -17.94 -14.51
N ASP A 386 -11.38 -18.12 -13.64
CA ASP A 386 -10.77 -19.42 -13.33
C ASP A 386 -11.28 -19.97 -12.01
N ASP A 387 -11.62 -21.27 -11.99
CA ASP A 387 -12.19 -21.94 -10.83
C ASP A 387 -11.29 -21.93 -9.60
N ASN A 388 -9.97 -21.87 -9.72
CA ASN A 388 -9.05 -21.92 -8.59
C ASN A 388 -8.49 -20.54 -8.22
N HIS A 389 -8.54 -19.61 -9.17
CA HIS A 389 -7.82 -18.35 -9.12
C HIS A 389 -8.72 -17.11 -9.20
N GLY A 390 -10.00 -17.28 -9.50
CA GLY A 390 -10.93 -16.18 -9.71
C GLY A 390 -10.63 -15.43 -11.00
N LEU A 391 -10.85 -14.11 -11.00
CA LEU A 391 -10.66 -13.30 -12.20
C LEU A 391 -9.17 -13.11 -12.53
N CYS A 392 -8.80 -13.52 -13.74
CA CYS A 392 -7.46 -13.44 -14.27
C CYS A 392 -7.43 -12.55 -15.54
N VAL A 393 -6.53 -11.59 -15.58
CA VAL A 393 -6.27 -10.72 -16.75
C VAL A 393 -5.15 -11.36 -17.57
N VAL A 394 -5.41 -11.64 -18.86
CA VAL A 394 -4.49 -12.36 -19.74
C VAL A 394 -3.92 -11.43 -20.81
N THR A 395 -2.60 -11.43 -20.91
CA THR A 395 -1.81 -10.54 -21.78
C THR A 395 -0.70 -11.34 -22.49
N LYS A 396 -0.09 -10.74 -23.52
CA LYS A 396 1.09 -11.34 -24.17
C LYS A 396 2.24 -11.47 -23.20
N PHE A 397 2.88 -12.64 -23.13
CA PHE A 397 4.06 -12.82 -22.28
C PHE A 397 5.27 -12.06 -22.85
N VAL A 398 5.99 -11.35 -21.97
CA VAL A 398 7.15 -10.53 -22.31
C VAL A 398 8.37 -11.04 -21.53
N GLU A 399 9.27 -11.74 -22.24
CA GLU A 399 10.22 -12.69 -21.65
C GLU A 399 11.37 -12.07 -20.84
N GLY A 400 11.72 -10.80 -21.05
CA GLY A 400 12.82 -10.12 -20.35
C GLY A 400 12.47 -9.64 -18.93
N GLY A 401 11.20 -9.67 -18.54
CA GLY A 401 10.71 -9.10 -17.29
C GLY A 401 10.61 -7.57 -17.33
N SER A 402 10.62 -6.93 -16.16
CA SER A 402 10.54 -5.47 -16.05
C SER A 402 11.91 -4.78 -16.13
N VAL A 403 11.91 -3.46 -16.39
CA VAL A 403 13.12 -2.62 -16.26
C VAL A 403 13.65 -2.64 -14.83
N HIS A 404 12.78 -2.72 -13.83
CA HIS A 404 13.16 -2.93 -12.43
C HIS A 404 13.92 -4.25 -12.23
N ASP A 405 13.47 -5.36 -12.83
CA ASP A 405 14.19 -6.64 -12.78
C ASP A 405 15.54 -6.57 -13.51
N LEU A 406 15.62 -5.81 -14.61
CA LEU A 406 16.87 -5.56 -15.31
C LEU A 406 17.86 -4.77 -14.43
N MET A 407 17.40 -3.77 -13.68
CA MET A 407 18.22 -3.00 -12.74
C MET A 407 18.70 -3.85 -11.56
N LEU A 408 17.84 -4.72 -11.01
CA LEU A 408 18.23 -5.65 -9.94
C LEU A 408 19.33 -6.62 -10.39
N LYS A 409 19.28 -7.08 -11.65
CA LYS A 409 20.31 -7.93 -12.27
C LYS A 409 21.58 -7.14 -12.61
N ASN A 410 21.44 -5.92 -13.14
CA ASN A 410 22.52 -5.09 -13.64
C ASN A 410 22.65 -3.79 -12.85
N LYS A 411 23.62 -3.74 -11.92
CA LYS A 411 23.91 -2.58 -11.06
C LYS A 411 24.12 -1.24 -11.79
N LYS A 412 24.38 -1.25 -13.10
CA LYS A 412 24.46 -0.05 -13.95
C LYS A 412 24.12 -0.40 -15.39
N LEU A 413 23.17 0.32 -15.99
CA LEU A 413 22.78 0.09 -17.38
C LEU A 413 23.68 0.90 -18.34
N PRO A 414 24.10 0.35 -19.50
CA PRO A 414 24.79 1.11 -20.53
C PRO A 414 23.90 2.24 -21.06
N SER A 415 24.45 3.44 -21.25
CA SER A 415 23.67 4.61 -21.68
C SER A 415 22.94 4.42 -23.02
N LYS A 416 23.46 3.54 -23.89
CA LYS A 416 22.81 3.14 -25.14
C LYS A 416 21.49 2.40 -24.90
N ASP A 417 21.44 1.51 -23.91
CA ASP A 417 20.24 0.78 -23.54
C ASP A 417 19.23 1.68 -22.83
N ILE A 418 19.70 2.59 -21.97
CA ILE A 418 18.85 3.62 -21.35
C ILE A 418 18.17 4.48 -22.42
N VAL A 419 18.91 4.97 -23.42
CA VAL A 419 18.35 5.77 -24.52
C VAL A 419 17.36 4.97 -25.36
N ARG A 420 17.64 3.67 -25.61
CA ARG A 420 16.77 2.77 -26.38
C ARG A 420 15.45 2.50 -25.65
N ILE A 421 15.51 2.10 -24.39
CA ILE A 421 14.33 1.87 -23.53
C ILE A 421 13.53 3.18 -23.37
N ALA A 422 14.22 4.31 -23.13
CA ALA A 422 13.55 5.61 -23.01
C ALA A 422 12.85 6.05 -24.31
N ALA A 423 13.40 5.72 -25.49
CA ALA A 423 12.77 6.02 -26.78
C ALA A 423 11.51 5.16 -26.99
N ASP A 424 11.61 3.85 -26.76
CA ASP A 424 10.48 2.92 -26.82
C ASP A 424 9.33 3.33 -25.87
N VAL A 425 9.66 3.69 -24.62
CA VAL A 425 8.68 4.18 -23.63
C VAL A 425 8.07 5.52 -24.06
N ALA A 426 8.87 6.45 -24.58
CA ALA A 426 8.37 7.73 -25.08
C ALA A 426 7.47 7.58 -26.32
N GLU A 427 7.73 6.60 -27.18
CA GLU A 427 6.90 6.24 -28.33
C GLU A 427 5.54 5.69 -27.87
N GLY A 428 5.54 4.76 -26.92
CA GLY A 428 4.31 4.22 -26.31
C GLY A 428 3.46 5.29 -25.61
N ILE A 429 4.06 6.17 -24.80
CA ILE A 429 3.30 7.22 -24.10
C ILE A 429 2.79 8.27 -25.10
N LYS A 430 3.59 8.65 -26.11
CA LYS A 430 3.12 9.53 -27.18
C LYS A 430 1.91 8.92 -27.89
N PHE A 431 1.96 7.63 -28.24
CA PHE A 431 0.85 6.94 -28.89
C PHE A 431 -0.43 7.01 -28.04
N LYS A 432 -0.37 6.77 -26.72
CA LYS A 432 -1.55 6.93 -25.84
C LYS A 432 -2.06 8.38 -25.81
N ASN A 433 -1.16 9.35 -25.69
CA ASN A 433 -1.51 10.76 -25.61
C ASN A 433 -2.17 11.28 -26.89
N ASP A 434 -1.68 10.87 -28.07
CA ASP A 434 -2.26 11.20 -29.38
C ASP A 434 -3.72 10.70 -29.51
N HIS A 435 -4.10 9.66 -28.76
CA HIS A 435 -5.45 9.10 -28.68
C HIS A 435 -6.25 9.59 -27.46
N GLY A 436 -5.76 10.61 -26.74
CA GLY A 436 -6.46 11.25 -25.62
C GLY A 436 -6.30 10.59 -24.25
N VAL A 437 -5.50 9.52 -24.14
CA VAL A 437 -5.38 8.72 -22.91
C VAL A 437 -4.04 8.95 -22.23
N ALA A 438 -4.02 9.44 -20.99
CA ALA A 438 -2.79 9.49 -20.20
C ALA A 438 -2.36 8.07 -19.74
N TYR A 439 -1.07 7.86 -19.51
CA TYR A 439 -0.62 6.69 -18.76
C TYR A 439 -0.88 6.93 -17.26
N ARG A 440 -1.07 5.87 -16.48
CA ARG A 440 -1.25 5.95 -15.03
C ARG A 440 -0.22 5.06 -14.34
N ASP A 441 0.36 5.50 -13.23
CA ASP A 441 1.43 4.80 -12.50
C ASP A 441 2.68 4.46 -13.35
N LEU A 442 3.25 5.44 -14.05
CA LEU A 442 4.49 5.21 -14.82
C LEU A 442 5.70 5.01 -13.90
N ASN A 443 6.17 3.77 -13.78
CA ASN A 443 7.34 3.39 -13.00
C ASN A 443 8.14 2.27 -13.70
N THR A 444 9.30 1.91 -13.15
CA THR A 444 10.22 0.89 -13.73
C THR A 444 9.71 -0.55 -13.64
N GLN A 445 8.72 -0.85 -12.79
CA GLN A 445 8.09 -2.18 -12.71
C GLN A 445 7.05 -2.38 -13.82
N ARG A 446 6.34 -1.32 -14.20
CA ARG A 446 5.32 -1.33 -15.26
C ARG A 446 5.89 -1.25 -16.69
N ILE A 447 7.21 -1.11 -16.86
CA ILE A 447 7.87 -1.13 -18.17
C ILE A 447 8.51 -2.50 -18.38
N LEU A 448 8.06 -3.23 -19.41
CA LEU A 448 8.44 -4.61 -19.67
C LEU A 448 9.34 -4.70 -20.92
N LEU A 449 10.24 -5.69 -20.94
CA LEU A 449 11.30 -5.84 -21.96
C LEU A 449 11.20 -7.16 -22.71
N ASP A 450 11.23 -7.13 -24.05
CA ASP A 450 11.25 -8.35 -24.86
C ASP A 450 12.61 -9.07 -24.86
N LYS A 451 12.70 -10.21 -25.57
CA LYS A 451 13.94 -11.01 -25.71
C LYS A 451 15.11 -10.25 -26.38
N HIS A 452 14.83 -9.15 -27.08
CA HIS A 452 15.82 -8.24 -27.69
C HIS A 452 16.05 -6.98 -26.84
N GLY A 453 15.38 -6.89 -25.70
CA GLY A 453 15.40 -5.77 -24.75
C GLY A 453 14.55 -4.57 -25.16
N ASN A 454 13.72 -4.64 -26.21
CA ASN A 454 12.83 -3.53 -26.58
C ASN A 454 11.75 -3.35 -25.51
N ALA A 455 11.36 -2.10 -25.23
CA ALA A 455 10.42 -1.81 -24.16
C ALA A 455 8.97 -1.66 -24.63
N CYS A 456 8.04 -2.17 -23.83
CA CYS A 456 6.62 -1.87 -23.94
C CYS A 456 6.04 -1.45 -22.58
N LEU A 457 5.02 -0.60 -22.63
CA LEU A 457 4.23 -0.21 -21.47
C LEU A 457 3.34 -1.38 -21.04
N GLY A 458 3.70 -2.00 -19.92
CA GLY A 458 2.88 -2.99 -19.21
C GLY A 458 1.69 -2.35 -18.49
N ASP A 459 0.96 -3.20 -17.77
CA ASP A 459 -0.22 -2.91 -16.94
C ASP A 459 -0.76 -1.48 -17.03
N MET A 460 -1.83 -1.33 -17.81
CA MET A 460 -2.45 -0.04 -18.10
C MET A 460 -3.72 0.22 -17.27
N GLY A 461 -4.07 -0.65 -16.31
CA GLY A 461 -5.33 -0.58 -15.58
C GLY A 461 -6.57 -0.86 -16.44
N ILE A 462 -6.44 -1.78 -17.41
CA ILE A 462 -7.50 -2.15 -18.38
C ILE A 462 -8.72 -2.80 -17.72
N VAL A 463 -8.48 -3.59 -16.66
CA VAL A 463 -9.49 -4.19 -15.79
C VAL A 463 -9.33 -3.60 -14.40
N THR A 464 -10.42 -3.15 -13.79
CA THR A 464 -10.44 -2.64 -12.40
C THR A 464 -11.50 -3.39 -11.60
N ALA A 465 -11.14 -3.93 -10.44
CA ALA A 465 -12.10 -4.52 -9.51
C ALA A 465 -12.92 -3.41 -8.85
N CYS A 466 -14.25 -3.50 -8.93
CA CYS A 466 -15.14 -2.57 -8.26
C CYS A 466 -15.21 -2.93 -6.78
N LYS A 467 -14.58 -2.11 -5.93
CA LYS A 467 -14.58 -2.34 -4.47
C LYS A 467 -15.92 -1.94 -3.86
N ASN A 468 -16.40 -2.76 -2.93
CA ASN A 468 -17.59 -2.43 -2.14
C ASN A 468 -17.38 -1.13 -1.35
N VAL A 469 -18.40 -0.26 -1.34
CA VAL A 469 -18.38 1.04 -0.64
C VAL A 469 -18.23 0.82 0.87
N GLY A 470 -16.99 0.91 1.36
CA GLY A 470 -16.65 0.65 2.76
C GLY A 470 -15.32 -0.10 2.95
N GLU A 471 -14.81 -0.77 1.92
CA GLU A 471 -13.45 -1.30 1.96
C GLU A 471 -12.44 -0.16 1.84
N ALA A 472 -11.44 -0.15 2.72
CA ALA A 472 -10.35 0.79 2.60
C ALA A 472 -9.63 0.57 1.26
N MET A 473 -9.42 1.64 0.49
CA MET A 473 -8.41 1.59 -0.56
C MET A 473 -7.06 1.32 0.10
N ASP A 474 -6.59 0.08 -0.01
CA ASP A 474 -5.16 -0.19 -0.04
C ASP A 474 -4.63 0.43 -1.34
N TYR A 475 -4.35 1.73 -1.27
CA TYR A 475 -3.60 2.44 -2.29
C TYR A 475 -2.23 1.76 -2.34
N GLU A 476 -1.81 1.26 -3.51
CA GLU A 476 -0.43 0.82 -3.73
C GLU A 476 0.48 2.03 -3.57
N THR A 477 0.93 2.30 -2.34
CA THR A 477 1.64 3.55 -2.03
C THR A 477 2.99 3.62 -2.73
N ASP A 478 3.52 2.50 -3.23
CA ASP A 478 4.84 2.42 -3.84
C ASP A 478 4.98 3.35 -5.05
N GLY A 479 3.93 3.45 -5.89
CA GLY A 479 3.86 4.35 -7.05
C GLY A 479 4.07 5.85 -6.72
N TYR A 480 3.89 6.26 -5.46
CA TYR A 480 4.01 7.65 -5.02
C TYR A 480 5.40 8.28 -5.25
N ARG A 481 6.44 7.47 -5.46
CA ARG A 481 7.82 7.92 -5.72
C ARG A 481 7.96 8.59 -7.10
N TRP A 482 7.14 8.19 -8.08
CA TRP A 482 7.17 8.68 -9.46
C TRP A 482 6.08 9.74 -9.75
N LEU A 483 5.18 10.01 -8.81
CA LEU A 483 4.12 11.01 -8.99
C LEU A 483 4.68 12.44 -9.05
N ALA A 484 4.09 13.23 -9.94
CA ALA A 484 4.41 14.64 -10.11
C ALA A 484 3.88 15.50 -8.94
N PRO A 485 4.54 16.61 -8.58
CA PRO A 485 4.15 17.43 -7.44
C PRO A 485 2.71 17.95 -7.52
N GLU A 486 2.21 18.27 -8.71
CA GLU A 486 0.83 18.70 -8.93
C GLU A 486 -0.22 17.59 -8.76
N ILE A 487 0.17 16.32 -8.93
CA ILE A 487 -0.71 15.17 -8.67
C ILE A 487 -0.75 14.89 -7.16
N ILE A 488 0.41 14.93 -6.49
CA ILE A 488 0.53 14.73 -5.03
C ILE A 488 -0.18 15.85 -4.25
N ALA A 489 -0.15 17.08 -4.74
CA ALA A 489 -0.78 18.24 -4.11
C ALA A 489 -2.23 18.49 -4.57
N GLY A 490 -2.74 17.71 -5.52
CA GLY A 490 -4.11 17.80 -5.99
C GLY A 490 -5.12 17.22 -5.01
N ASP A 491 -6.38 17.55 -5.20
CA ASP A 491 -7.50 16.95 -4.48
C ASP A 491 -7.70 15.48 -4.94
N PRO A 492 -7.59 14.46 -4.06
CA PRO A 492 -7.68 13.05 -4.44
C PRO A 492 -8.98 12.64 -5.15
N GLU A 493 -10.07 13.38 -4.98
CA GLU A 493 -11.36 13.05 -5.61
C GLU A 493 -11.46 13.55 -7.07
N SER A 494 -10.65 14.53 -7.45
CA SER A 494 -10.73 15.21 -8.76
C SER A 494 -9.42 15.24 -9.56
N VAL A 495 -8.27 15.06 -8.91
CA VAL A 495 -6.97 15.04 -9.58
C VAL A 495 -6.76 13.73 -10.35
N THR A 496 -6.33 13.85 -11.60
CA THR A 496 -5.98 12.71 -12.45
C THR A 496 -4.63 12.95 -13.12
N GLU A 497 -3.90 11.87 -13.38
CA GLU A 497 -2.63 11.97 -14.12
C GLU A 497 -2.85 12.50 -15.54
N THR A 498 -1.95 13.38 -15.95
CA THR A 498 -1.96 14.08 -17.24
C THR A 498 -0.72 13.73 -18.04
N TRP A 499 -0.71 14.07 -19.32
CA TRP A 499 0.48 13.90 -20.16
C TRP A 499 1.73 14.58 -19.56
N MET A 500 1.55 15.73 -18.88
CA MET A 500 2.64 16.45 -18.23
C MET A 500 3.09 15.81 -16.92
N SER A 501 2.21 15.14 -16.16
CA SER A 501 2.65 14.35 -15.00
C SER A 501 3.38 13.10 -15.45
N ASN A 502 2.96 12.45 -16.54
CA ASN A 502 3.72 11.34 -17.13
C ASN A 502 5.13 11.75 -17.59
N VAL A 503 5.32 12.98 -18.08
CA VAL A 503 6.67 13.50 -18.39
C VAL A 503 7.54 13.60 -17.12
N TYR A 504 6.96 13.99 -15.98
CA TYR A 504 7.69 13.98 -14.70
C TYR A 504 8.09 12.55 -14.30
N SER A 505 7.15 11.61 -14.33
CA SER A 505 7.38 10.20 -13.99
C SER A 505 8.42 9.56 -14.92
N PHE A 506 8.39 9.89 -16.20
CA PHE A 506 9.39 9.49 -17.19
C PHE A 506 10.80 10.01 -16.86
N GLY A 507 10.91 11.24 -16.35
CA GLY A 507 12.17 11.78 -15.82
C GLY A 507 12.70 10.98 -14.63
N MET A 508 11.82 10.55 -13.72
CA MET A 508 12.17 9.68 -12.59
C MET A 508 12.62 8.29 -13.07
N VAL A 509 11.93 7.69 -14.04
CA VAL A 509 12.30 6.39 -14.64
C VAL A 509 13.68 6.44 -15.31
N ILE A 510 14.01 7.51 -16.04
CA ILE A 510 15.37 7.68 -16.60
C ILE A 510 16.41 7.78 -15.47
N TRP A 511 16.09 8.48 -14.37
CA TRP A 511 17.02 8.58 -13.24
C TRP A 511 17.33 7.22 -12.63
N GLU A 512 16.31 6.40 -12.38
CA GLU A 512 16.46 5.03 -11.88
C GLU A 512 17.33 4.17 -12.81
N MET A 513 17.10 4.24 -14.12
CA MET A 513 17.93 3.52 -15.10
C MET A 513 19.39 4.02 -15.14
N VAL A 514 19.63 5.31 -14.87
CA VAL A 514 20.98 5.92 -14.83
C VAL A 514 21.75 5.53 -13.58
N THR A 515 21.09 5.44 -12.42
CA THR A 515 21.73 5.12 -11.14
C THR A 515 21.77 3.63 -10.84
N GLY A 516 20.82 2.85 -11.35
CA GLY A 516 20.56 1.49 -10.89
C GLY A 516 19.87 1.44 -9.52
N GLU A 517 19.38 2.57 -9.02
CA GLU A 517 18.79 2.70 -7.68
C GLU A 517 17.30 3.04 -7.74
N ALA A 518 16.53 2.51 -6.78
CA ALA A 518 15.12 2.88 -6.62
C ALA A 518 14.96 4.33 -6.13
N ALA A 519 14.04 5.07 -6.74
CA ALA A 519 13.80 6.48 -6.48
C ALA A 519 13.49 6.74 -4.99
N TYR A 520 14.31 7.58 -4.36
CA TYR A 520 14.17 7.96 -2.94
C TYR A 520 14.19 6.76 -1.97
N SER A 521 14.99 5.73 -2.25
CA SER A 521 15.12 4.48 -1.45
C SER A 521 15.27 4.70 0.06
N ALA A 522 15.93 5.78 0.50
CA ALA A 522 16.11 6.15 1.91
C ALA A 522 14.84 6.66 2.62
N PHE A 523 13.73 6.83 1.90
CA PHE A 523 12.45 7.34 2.38
C PHE A 523 11.32 6.33 2.11
N SER A 524 10.27 6.33 2.93
CA SER A 524 9.03 5.65 2.54
C SER A 524 8.35 6.37 1.36
N PRO A 525 7.48 5.72 0.57
CA PRO A 525 6.87 6.36 -0.60
C PRO A 525 6.09 7.64 -0.23
N VAL A 526 5.37 7.62 0.90
CA VAL A 526 4.66 8.79 1.45
C VAL A 526 5.62 9.91 1.87
N GLN A 527 6.78 9.58 2.44
CA GLN A 527 7.80 10.58 2.78
C GLN A 527 8.44 11.20 1.54
N ALA A 528 8.68 10.39 0.50
CA ALA A 528 9.16 10.86 -0.79
C ALA A 528 8.16 11.83 -1.43
N ALA A 529 6.87 11.45 -1.50
CA ALA A 529 5.80 12.30 -2.03
C ALA A 529 5.69 13.65 -1.31
N VAL A 530 5.68 13.65 0.02
CA VAL A 530 5.68 14.89 0.83
C VAL A 530 6.93 15.74 0.53
N GLY A 531 8.10 15.12 0.39
CA GLY A 531 9.33 15.82 0.00
C GLY A 531 9.27 16.44 -1.39
N ILE A 532 8.74 15.72 -2.38
CA ILE A 532 8.58 16.17 -3.77
C ILE A 532 7.66 17.40 -3.82
N ALA A 533 6.47 17.30 -3.21
CA ALA A 533 5.44 18.33 -3.27
C ALA A 533 5.74 19.54 -2.38
N ALA A 534 6.12 19.33 -1.11
CA ALA A 534 6.26 20.42 -0.13
C ALA A 534 7.68 21.01 -0.07
N CYS A 535 8.73 20.25 -0.45
CA CYS A 535 10.12 20.68 -0.35
C CYS A 535 10.83 20.82 -1.71
N GLY A 536 10.16 20.49 -2.83
CA GLY A 536 10.78 20.47 -4.15
C GLY A 536 11.91 19.44 -4.27
N LEU A 537 11.83 18.34 -3.51
CA LEU A 537 12.84 17.29 -3.51
C LEU A 537 13.03 16.72 -4.93
N ARG A 538 14.29 16.54 -5.33
CA ARG A 538 14.71 15.87 -6.57
C ARG A 538 15.92 15.00 -6.24
N PRO A 539 16.11 13.87 -6.93
CA PRO A 539 17.23 12.99 -6.65
C PRO A 539 18.52 13.55 -7.27
N GLU A 540 19.67 13.18 -6.71
CA GLU A 540 20.97 13.67 -7.20
C GLU A 540 21.36 12.96 -8.50
N ILE A 541 21.77 13.71 -9.52
CA ILE A 541 22.25 13.14 -10.79
C ILE A 541 23.77 12.88 -10.68
N PRO A 542 24.26 11.65 -10.89
CA PRO A 542 25.69 11.33 -10.87
C PRO A 542 26.52 12.21 -11.81
N LYS A 543 27.77 12.50 -11.41
CA LYS A 543 28.67 13.40 -12.16
C LYS A 543 29.06 12.85 -13.53
N ASP A 544 29.06 11.53 -13.69
CA ASP A 544 29.35 10.78 -14.90
C ASP A 544 28.11 10.51 -15.78
N CYS A 545 26.93 11.01 -15.39
CA CYS A 545 25.72 10.92 -16.21
C CYS A 545 25.90 11.67 -17.55
N PRO A 546 25.60 11.04 -18.71
CA PRO A 546 25.67 11.70 -20.01
C PRO A 546 24.85 12.99 -20.07
N GLN A 547 25.43 14.06 -20.61
CA GLN A 547 24.84 15.40 -20.57
C GLN A 547 23.44 15.47 -21.21
N THR A 548 23.15 14.68 -22.25
CA THR A 548 21.79 14.57 -22.83
C THR A 548 20.79 14.06 -21.80
N LEU A 549 21.08 12.92 -21.13
CA LEU A 549 20.19 12.32 -20.15
C LEU A 549 20.00 13.24 -18.93
N LYS A 550 21.11 13.84 -18.45
CA LYS A 550 21.09 14.85 -17.38
C LYS A 550 20.19 16.04 -17.72
N SER A 551 20.31 16.60 -18.93
CA SER A 551 19.49 17.72 -19.39
C SER A 551 18.02 17.31 -19.54
N LEU A 552 17.76 16.14 -20.13
CA LEU A 552 16.42 15.60 -20.34
C LEU A 552 15.69 15.38 -19.00
N MET A 553 16.27 14.64 -18.05
CA MET A 553 15.72 14.45 -16.70
C MET A 553 15.40 15.79 -16.03
N THR A 554 16.35 16.74 -16.09
CA THR A 554 16.20 18.07 -15.47
C THR A 554 15.04 18.87 -16.05
N ARG A 555 14.77 18.74 -17.36
CA ARG A 555 13.59 19.34 -18.01
C ARG A 555 12.30 18.59 -17.68
N CYS A 556 12.33 17.26 -17.66
CA CYS A 556 11.18 16.40 -17.41
C CYS A 556 10.57 16.63 -16.03
N TRP A 557 11.38 16.71 -14.97
CA TRP A 557 10.87 16.87 -13.59
C TRP A 557 10.72 18.33 -13.14
N ASN A 558 10.50 19.28 -14.06
CA ASN A 558 10.29 20.69 -13.71
C ASN A 558 9.09 20.87 -12.76
N ASN A 559 9.19 21.77 -11.77
CA ASN A 559 8.07 22.08 -10.87
C ASN A 559 6.85 22.63 -11.62
N THR A 560 7.06 23.40 -12.71
CA THR A 560 5.96 23.92 -13.53
C THR A 560 5.65 22.93 -14.66
N PRO A 561 4.45 22.32 -14.73
CA PRO A 561 4.11 21.33 -15.76
C PRO A 561 4.27 21.85 -17.19
N SER A 562 3.88 23.09 -17.47
CA SER A 562 4.01 23.72 -18.79
C SER A 562 5.44 24.04 -19.23
N LYS A 563 6.45 23.86 -18.37
CA LYS A 563 7.89 23.97 -18.72
C LYS A 563 8.53 22.62 -19.06
N ARG A 564 7.78 21.53 -18.96
CA ARG A 564 8.23 20.17 -19.30
C ARG A 564 8.12 19.95 -20.81
N PRO A 565 9.03 19.18 -21.44
CA PRO A 565 8.93 18.85 -22.86
C PRO A 565 7.75 17.89 -23.11
N ASN A 566 7.05 18.05 -24.24
CA ASN A 566 6.12 17.01 -24.70
C ASN A 566 6.88 15.78 -25.23
N PHE A 567 6.21 14.63 -25.37
CA PHE A 567 6.86 13.40 -25.81
C PHE A 567 7.44 13.45 -27.24
N SER A 568 6.91 14.30 -28.13
CA SER A 568 7.51 14.54 -29.45
C SER A 568 8.89 15.21 -29.36
N GLU A 569 9.06 16.20 -28.47
CA GLU A 569 10.37 16.77 -28.15
C GLU A 569 11.32 15.75 -27.51
N ILE A 570 10.82 14.95 -26.57
CA ILE A 570 11.60 13.90 -25.89
C ILE A 570 12.18 12.91 -26.90
N LEU A 571 11.34 12.39 -27.82
CA LEU A 571 11.77 11.51 -28.90
C LEU A 571 12.82 12.17 -29.80
N ALA A 572 12.60 13.43 -30.19
CA ALA A 572 13.57 14.17 -31.01
C ALA A 572 14.95 14.34 -30.33
N ILE A 573 14.98 14.47 -28.99
CA ILE A 573 16.24 14.54 -28.21
C ILE A 573 16.93 13.17 -28.16
N LEU A 574 16.18 12.11 -27.83
CA LEU A 574 16.72 10.76 -27.69
C LEU A 574 17.27 10.21 -29.02
N LEU A 575 16.52 10.36 -30.10
CA LEU A 575 16.90 9.88 -31.43
C LEU A 575 18.12 10.63 -31.99
N ARG A 576 18.25 11.95 -31.73
CA ARG A 576 19.46 12.70 -32.09
C ARG A 576 20.70 12.14 -31.40
N SER A 577 20.64 11.81 -30.11
CA SER A 577 21.78 11.22 -29.39
C SER A 577 22.11 9.77 -29.79
N SER A 578 21.17 9.03 -30.41
CA SER A 578 21.46 7.74 -31.02
C SER A 578 22.37 7.87 -32.25
N ASN A 579 22.13 8.88 -33.09
CA ASN A 579 22.86 9.09 -34.35
C ASN A 579 24.30 9.60 -34.18
N TYR A 580 24.67 10.15 -33.02
CA TYR A 580 26.06 10.57 -32.73
C TYR A 580 26.96 9.42 -32.22
N ASN A 581 26.40 8.23 -31.96
CA ASN A 581 27.11 7.06 -31.42
C ASN A 581 27.11 5.87 -32.42
N ARG A 582 27.08 6.16 -33.72
CA ARG A 582 27.22 5.20 -34.83
C ARG A 582 28.50 5.47 -35.61
#